data_AF-A0A8K0PPT0-F1
#
_entry.id   AF-A0A8K0PPT0-F1
#
_cell.length_a   1.000
_cell.length_b   1.000
_cell.length_c   1.000
_cell.angle_alpha   90.00
_cell.angle_beta   90.00
_cell.angle_gamma   90.00
#
_symmetry.space_group_name_H-M   'P 1'
#
loop_
_entity.id
_entity.type
_entity.pdbx_description
1 polymer ?
#
loop_
_entity_poly.entity_id
_entity_poly.type
_entity_poly.pdbx_seq_one_letter_code
_entity_poly.pdbx_strand_id
1 'polypeptide(L)'
;MDVFDTGKPDRLHQSLSSAWGSFLSAQHCSHEVNTIRRTLDEHIHQTNLATTSLQKEASEKHEQLATAVAELKSEAEQCTSEIKEVAALRATISTLQQKINKEGKEFAKKIADLSKKVASQQEGLDGLRPEGFSDSRELQEKFQLGFEKVETLQEELKETRAEKLAAEERLAALESRMMTITGAHENGPGNDDRRLKELLSRYDDLIGLLDPQPLEPKSQNSSPSQDNAKISHSQARGFPYVDTYQEEPLEDSIVLSSVEEPDQDYYPVRRTRRRLEEPRSRRQPTPGPASANHSDFDIRSLYLVFREKYKTYPPRSDTAFIWQFLNSIKDPVISKHIQESIAVALPDYVLRKHRRRTPRKFIEISKALTWRMFREVLVKIPGPA
;
A
#
# COMPACT_ATOMS: atom_id res chain seq x y z
N MET A 1 -98.62 60.01 23.66
CA MET A 1 -97.46 59.57 22.87
C MET A 1 -97.01 58.27 23.48
N ASP A 2 -97.49 57.15 22.94
CA ASP A 2 -97.08 55.83 23.42
C ASP A 2 -95.80 55.42 22.71
N VAL A 3 -94.75 55.24 23.50
CA VAL A 3 -93.45 54.75 23.07
C VAL A 3 -93.59 53.24 22.94
N PHE A 4 -93.60 52.74 21.70
CA PHE A 4 -93.50 51.30 21.44
C PHE A 4 -92.13 50.82 21.90
N ASP A 5 -92.13 50.05 22.99
CA ASP A 5 -90.95 49.44 23.58
C ASP A 5 -90.48 48.27 22.71
N THR A 6 -89.55 48.54 21.78
CA THR A 6 -88.96 47.54 20.86
C THR A 6 -87.70 46.87 21.43
N GLY A 7 -87.54 46.81 22.76
CA GLY A 7 -86.30 46.43 23.42
C GLY A 7 -85.92 44.93 23.39
N LYS A 8 -86.79 44.03 22.89
CA LYS A 8 -86.51 42.59 22.86
C LYS A 8 -86.67 42.04 21.43
N PRO A 9 -85.62 41.43 20.86
CA PRO A 9 -85.73 40.79 19.56
C PRO A 9 -86.80 39.70 19.62
N ASP A 10 -87.65 39.65 18.61
CA ASP A 10 -88.65 38.60 18.44
C ASP A 10 -87.96 37.21 18.49
N ARG A 11 -88.51 36.29 19.29
CA ARG A 11 -87.92 34.97 19.56
C ARG A 11 -87.69 34.17 18.28
N LEU A 12 -88.54 34.40 17.27
CA LEU A 12 -88.42 33.79 15.96
C LEU A 12 -87.16 34.27 15.23
N HIS A 13 -86.85 35.56 15.29
CA HIS A 13 -85.63 36.12 14.69
C HIS A 13 -84.36 35.59 15.38
N GLN A 14 -84.37 35.39 16.69
CA GLN A 14 -83.23 34.79 17.41
C GLN A 14 -83.04 33.32 17.05
N SER A 15 -84.13 32.54 16.98
CA SER A 15 -84.08 31.12 16.59
C SER A 15 -83.59 30.95 15.16
N LEU A 16 -84.09 31.76 14.22
CA LEU A 16 -83.61 31.75 12.83
C LEU A 16 -82.14 32.16 12.73
N SER A 17 -81.73 33.22 13.43
CA SER A 17 -80.32 33.65 13.42
C SER A 17 -79.40 32.57 13.98
N SER A 18 -79.81 31.88 15.05
CA SER A 18 -79.07 30.74 15.61
C SER A 18 -79.04 29.53 14.68
N ALA A 19 -80.15 29.21 14.01
CA ALA A 19 -80.23 28.12 13.04
C ALA A 19 -79.34 28.39 11.82
N TRP A 20 -79.33 29.64 11.32
CA TRP A 20 -78.44 30.08 10.25
C TRP A 20 -76.97 30.06 10.68
N GLY A 21 -76.65 30.55 11.89
CA GLY A 21 -75.29 30.46 12.43
C GLY A 21 -74.80 29.02 12.54
N SER A 22 -75.66 28.11 13.01
CA SER A 22 -75.37 26.67 13.08
C SER A 22 -75.19 26.05 11.68
N PHE A 23 -76.06 26.37 10.73
CA PHE A 23 -75.97 25.89 9.35
C PHE A 23 -74.68 26.34 8.66
N LEU A 24 -74.34 27.63 8.75
CA LEU A 24 -73.12 28.19 8.18
C LEU A 24 -71.87 27.59 8.84
N SER A 25 -71.90 27.40 10.16
CA SER A 25 -70.81 26.73 10.89
C SER A 25 -70.65 25.28 10.44
N ALA A 26 -71.74 24.54 10.26
CA ALA A 26 -71.69 23.17 9.75
C ALA A 26 -71.15 23.10 8.31
N GLN A 27 -71.53 24.06 7.46
CA GLN A 27 -71.00 24.17 6.10
C GLN A 27 -69.51 24.49 6.09
N HIS A 28 -69.05 25.40 6.96
CA HIS A 28 -67.63 25.71 7.15
C HIS A 28 -66.85 24.47 7.60
N CYS A 29 -67.30 23.79 8.66
CA CYS A 29 -66.67 22.55 9.13
C CYS A 29 -66.62 21.48 8.02
N SER A 30 -67.67 21.33 7.22
CA SER A 30 -67.68 20.40 6.09
C SER A 30 -66.64 20.77 5.04
N HIS A 31 -66.47 22.06 4.75
CA HIS A 31 -65.45 22.55 3.81
C HIS A 31 -64.02 22.32 4.35
N GLU A 32 -63.79 22.59 5.63
CA GLU A 32 -62.51 22.33 6.30
C GLU A 32 -62.17 20.84 6.29
N VAL A 33 -63.11 19.97 6.67
CA VAL A 33 -62.91 18.51 6.64
C VAL A 33 -62.58 18.04 5.22
N ASN A 34 -63.28 18.55 4.20
CA ASN A 34 -62.98 18.22 2.81
C ASN A 34 -61.61 18.72 2.36
N THR A 35 -61.18 19.89 2.83
CA THR A 35 -59.86 20.45 2.53
C THR A 35 -58.76 19.63 3.19
N ILE A 36 -58.89 19.32 4.49
CA ILE A 36 -57.97 18.47 5.23
C ILE A 36 -57.86 17.09 4.57
N ARG A 37 -59.00 16.50 4.18
CA ARG A 37 -59.02 15.21 3.49
C ARG A 37 -58.23 15.25 2.18
N ARG A 38 -58.44 16.28 1.33
CA ARG A 38 -57.67 16.42 0.08
C ARG A 38 -56.18 16.60 0.34
N THR A 39 -55.80 17.41 1.34
CA THR A 39 -54.38 17.59 1.68
C THR A 39 -53.75 16.31 2.22
N LEU A 40 -54.51 15.51 2.97
CA LEU A 40 -54.05 14.21 3.46
C LEU A 40 -53.86 13.21 2.31
N ASP A 41 -54.83 13.14 1.39
CA ASP A 41 -54.75 12.26 0.22
C ASP A 41 -53.55 12.62 -0.67
N GLU A 42 -53.28 13.92 -0.85
CA GLU A 42 -52.11 14.41 -1.58
C GLU A 42 -50.80 14.04 -0.87
N HIS A 43 -50.72 14.24 0.45
CA HIS A 43 -49.54 13.83 1.23
C HIS A 43 -49.29 12.32 1.19
N ILE A 44 -50.35 11.50 1.25
CA ILE A 44 -50.26 10.05 1.09
C ILE A 44 -49.72 9.71 -0.30
N HIS A 45 -50.22 10.36 -1.34
CA HIS A 45 -49.75 10.16 -2.71
C HIS A 45 -48.26 10.50 -2.86
N GLN A 46 -47.85 11.68 -2.38
CA GLN A 46 -46.45 12.11 -2.41
C GLN A 46 -45.53 11.17 -1.63
N THR A 47 -45.98 10.70 -0.46
CA THR A 47 -45.21 9.74 0.35
C THR A 47 -45.04 8.42 -0.39
N ASN A 48 -46.09 7.89 -1.02
CA ASN A 48 -45.99 6.66 -1.81
C ASN A 48 -45.04 6.81 -3.01
N LEU A 49 -45.06 7.95 -3.69
CA LEU A 49 -44.10 8.25 -4.76
C LEU A 49 -42.66 8.32 -4.23
N ALA A 50 -42.43 8.96 -3.08
CA ALA A 50 -41.11 9.01 -2.46
C ALA A 50 -40.63 7.62 -2.03
N THR A 51 -41.49 6.80 -1.41
CA THR A 51 -41.17 5.43 -1.00
C THR A 51 -40.83 4.54 -2.19
N THR A 52 -41.61 4.62 -3.27
CA THR A 52 -41.33 3.83 -4.49
C THR A 52 -40.05 4.28 -5.18
N SER A 53 -39.77 5.59 -5.21
CA SER A 53 -38.50 6.13 -5.73
C SER A 53 -37.29 5.63 -4.91
N LEU A 54 -37.37 5.70 -3.58
CA LEU A 54 -36.31 5.21 -2.69
C LEU A 54 -36.11 3.69 -2.81
N GLN A 55 -37.20 2.93 -2.94
CA GLN A 55 -37.12 1.49 -3.14
C GLN A 55 -36.41 1.14 -4.47
N LYS A 56 -36.69 1.91 -5.53
CA LYS A 56 -36.02 1.74 -6.82
C LYS A 56 -34.53 2.07 -6.71
N GLU A 57 -34.18 3.20 -6.11
CA GLU A 57 -32.78 3.60 -5.91
C GLU A 57 -32.02 2.55 -5.07
N ALA A 58 -32.62 2.06 -3.98
CA ALA A 58 -32.03 1.01 -3.16
C ALA A 58 -31.79 -0.28 -3.97
N SER A 59 -32.72 -0.68 -4.84
CA SER A 59 -32.54 -1.85 -5.72
C SER A 59 -31.40 -1.65 -6.74
N GLU A 60 -31.30 -0.47 -7.35
CA GLU A 60 -30.23 -0.12 -8.28
C GLU A 60 -28.86 -0.12 -7.58
N LYS A 61 -28.78 0.39 -6.35
CA LYS A 61 -27.56 0.35 -5.52
C LYS A 61 -27.17 -1.08 -5.15
N HIS A 62 -28.13 -1.93 -4.80
CA HIS A 62 -27.86 -3.33 -4.51
C HIS A 62 -27.32 -4.08 -5.73
N GLU A 63 -27.85 -3.82 -6.93
CA GLU A 63 -27.34 -4.41 -8.18
C GLU A 63 -25.91 -3.92 -8.50
N GLN A 64 -25.64 -2.64 -8.32
CA GLN A 64 -24.28 -2.07 -8.47
C GLN A 64 -23.28 -2.68 -7.47
N LEU A 65 -23.70 -2.89 -6.22
CA LEU A 65 -22.86 -3.56 -5.22
C LEU A 65 -22.64 -5.03 -5.57
N ALA A 66 -23.68 -5.75 -6.00
CA ALA A 66 -23.57 -7.15 -6.39
C ALA A 66 -22.61 -7.35 -7.58
N THR A 67 -22.66 -6.47 -8.57
CA THR A 67 -21.74 -6.47 -9.72
C THR A 67 -20.31 -6.16 -9.30
N ALA A 68 -20.09 -5.12 -8.49
CA ALA A 68 -18.76 -4.79 -7.96
C ALA A 68 -18.16 -5.93 -7.11
N VAL A 69 -18.97 -6.60 -6.29
CA VAL A 69 -18.52 -7.77 -5.50
C VAL A 69 -18.13 -8.93 -6.41
N ALA A 70 -18.89 -9.18 -7.49
CA ALA A 70 -18.55 -10.22 -8.45
C ALA A 70 -17.24 -9.94 -9.19
N GLU A 71 -17.00 -8.68 -9.60
CA GLU A 71 -15.75 -8.24 -10.21
C GLU A 71 -14.56 -8.42 -9.27
N LEU A 72 -14.66 -7.93 -8.04
CA LEU A 72 -13.59 -8.09 -7.03
C LEU A 72 -13.27 -9.56 -6.72
N LYS A 73 -14.31 -10.41 -6.69
CA LYS A 73 -14.11 -11.85 -6.50
C LYS A 73 -13.34 -12.46 -7.67
N SER A 74 -13.69 -12.10 -8.91
CA SER A 74 -12.97 -12.55 -10.10
C SER A 74 -11.50 -12.09 -10.09
N GLU A 75 -11.25 -10.85 -9.68
CA GLU A 75 -9.89 -10.30 -9.57
C GLU A 75 -9.09 -11.03 -8.48
N ALA A 76 -9.70 -11.32 -7.32
CA ALA A 76 -9.06 -12.09 -6.26
C ALA A 76 -8.71 -13.53 -6.68
N GLU A 77 -9.60 -14.18 -7.44
CA GLU A 77 -9.36 -15.51 -8.01
C GLU A 77 -8.21 -15.48 -9.02
N GLN A 78 -8.13 -14.44 -9.86
CA GLN A 78 -7.01 -14.22 -10.77
C GLN A 78 -5.69 -14.02 -10.01
N CYS A 79 -5.62 -13.11 -9.04
CA CYS A 79 -4.43 -12.91 -8.21
C CYS A 79 -3.97 -14.20 -7.53
N THR A 80 -4.91 -15.02 -7.05
CA THR A 80 -4.61 -16.31 -6.44
C THR A 80 -3.98 -17.28 -7.44
N SER A 81 -4.44 -17.27 -8.70
CA SER A 81 -3.86 -18.09 -9.77
C SER A 81 -2.43 -17.65 -10.10
N GLU A 82 -2.18 -16.34 -10.21
CA GLU A 82 -0.86 -15.78 -10.49
C GLU A 82 0.14 -16.08 -9.36
N ILE A 83 -0.28 -16.00 -8.10
CA ILE A 83 0.55 -16.37 -6.95
C ILE A 83 0.97 -17.85 -7.02
N LYS A 84 0.06 -18.74 -7.45
CA LYS A 84 0.38 -20.17 -7.64
C LYS A 84 1.41 -20.36 -8.75
N GLU A 85 1.31 -19.61 -9.85
CA GLU A 85 2.31 -19.64 -10.92
C GLU A 85 3.68 -19.15 -10.44
N VAL A 86 3.73 -18.04 -9.68
CA VAL A 86 4.97 -17.53 -9.09
C VAL A 86 5.59 -18.55 -8.12
N ALA A 87 4.77 -19.23 -7.32
CA ALA A 87 5.23 -20.29 -6.44
C ALA A 87 5.82 -21.47 -7.22
N ALA A 88 5.19 -21.88 -8.33
CA ALA A 88 5.70 -22.91 -9.22
C ALA A 88 7.04 -22.49 -9.86
N LEU A 89 7.15 -21.27 -10.37
CA LEU A 89 8.40 -20.73 -10.92
C LEU A 89 9.51 -20.71 -9.86
N ARG A 90 9.20 -20.29 -8.63
CA ARG A 90 10.17 -20.32 -7.52
C ARG A 90 10.67 -21.74 -7.23
N ALA A 91 9.79 -22.74 -7.28
CA ALA A 91 10.19 -24.14 -7.15
C ALA A 91 11.15 -24.56 -8.29
N THR A 92 10.87 -24.18 -9.55
CA THR A 92 11.78 -24.47 -10.68
C THR A 92 13.14 -23.78 -10.57
N ILE A 93 13.20 -22.56 -10.03
CA ILE A 93 14.46 -21.87 -9.78
C ILE A 93 15.26 -22.60 -8.70
N SER A 94 14.60 -23.05 -7.64
CA SER A 94 15.23 -23.81 -6.56
C SER A 94 15.84 -25.13 -7.08
N THR A 95 15.13 -25.86 -7.95
CA THR A 95 15.66 -27.09 -8.56
C THR A 95 16.85 -26.81 -9.49
N LEU A 96 16.78 -25.74 -10.30
CA LEU A 96 17.90 -25.31 -11.15
C LEU A 96 19.12 -24.89 -10.31
N GLN A 97 18.93 -24.13 -9.23
CA GLN A 97 20.01 -23.75 -8.32
C GLN A 97 20.68 -24.98 -7.68
N GLN A 98 19.90 -25.98 -7.27
CA GLN A 98 20.45 -27.25 -6.76
C GLN A 98 21.27 -27.97 -7.83
N LYS A 99 20.81 -27.99 -9.08
CA LYS A 99 21.53 -28.60 -10.20
C LYS A 99 22.86 -27.89 -10.47
N ILE A 100 22.86 -26.55 -10.55
CA ILE A 100 24.08 -25.75 -10.71
C ILE A 100 25.07 -26.01 -9.57
N ASN A 101 24.59 -26.08 -8.32
CA ASN A 101 25.45 -26.36 -7.18
C ASN A 101 26.05 -27.77 -7.20
N LYS A 102 25.32 -28.78 -7.70
CA LYS A 102 25.83 -30.14 -7.88
C LYS A 102 26.88 -30.18 -9.00
N GLU A 103 26.56 -29.64 -10.17
CA GLU A 103 27.46 -29.58 -11.31
C GLU A 103 28.74 -28.80 -10.96
N GLY A 104 28.62 -27.66 -10.26
CA GLY A 104 29.77 -26.89 -9.78
C GLY A 104 30.71 -27.68 -8.87
N LYS A 105 30.17 -28.53 -7.98
CA LYS A 105 30.97 -29.43 -7.14
C LYS A 105 31.66 -30.52 -7.98
N GLU A 106 31.00 -31.05 -8.99
CA GLU A 106 31.59 -32.04 -9.90
C GLU A 106 32.71 -31.43 -10.75
N PHE A 107 32.51 -30.23 -11.29
CA PHE A 107 33.55 -29.49 -12.01
C PHE A 107 34.74 -29.17 -11.10
N ALA A 108 34.52 -28.73 -9.86
CA ALA A 108 35.59 -28.47 -8.91
C ALA A 108 36.43 -29.74 -8.62
N LYS A 109 35.78 -30.90 -8.48
CA LYS A 109 36.49 -32.19 -8.34
C LYS A 109 37.32 -32.53 -9.57
N LYS A 110 36.74 -32.42 -10.77
CA LYS A 110 37.46 -32.67 -12.04
C LYS A 110 38.68 -31.74 -12.19
N ILE A 111 38.53 -30.46 -11.86
CA ILE A 111 39.64 -29.48 -11.89
C ILE A 111 40.73 -29.88 -10.89
N ALA A 112 40.37 -30.30 -9.67
CA ALA A 112 41.35 -30.75 -8.68
C ALA A 112 42.10 -32.02 -9.15
N ASP A 113 41.39 -32.98 -9.74
CA ASP A 113 41.98 -34.21 -10.28
C ASP A 113 42.92 -33.93 -11.46
N LEU A 114 42.52 -33.05 -12.38
CA LEU A 114 43.36 -32.60 -13.50
C LEU A 114 44.58 -31.84 -12.98
N SER A 115 44.42 -30.95 -12.00
CA SER A 115 45.53 -30.22 -11.39
C SER A 115 46.53 -31.16 -10.73
N LYS A 116 46.05 -32.21 -10.05
CA LYS A 116 46.91 -33.25 -9.47
C LYS A 116 47.65 -34.06 -10.55
N LYS A 117 46.96 -34.41 -11.65
CA LYS A 117 47.60 -35.06 -12.80
C LYS A 117 48.70 -34.18 -13.40
N VAL A 118 48.44 -32.89 -13.61
CA VAL A 118 49.44 -31.93 -14.11
C VAL A 118 50.63 -31.85 -13.16
N ALA A 119 50.40 -31.73 -11.85
CA ALA A 119 51.49 -31.71 -10.86
C ALA A 119 52.33 -33.00 -10.90
N SER A 120 51.70 -34.19 -10.99
CA SER A 120 52.41 -35.46 -11.09
C SER A 120 53.20 -35.61 -12.40
N GLN A 121 52.68 -35.08 -13.50
CA GLN A 121 53.40 -35.06 -14.78
C GLN A 121 54.57 -34.07 -14.75
N GLN A 122 54.40 -32.93 -14.09
CA GLN A 122 55.46 -31.94 -13.88
C GLN A 122 56.59 -32.52 -13.00
N GLU A 123 56.28 -33.19 -11.89
CA GLU A 123 57.29 -33.89 -11.07
C GLU A 123 58.02 -34.99 -11.86
N GLY A 124 57.31 -35.74 -12.71
CA GLY A 124 57.92 -36.72 -13.60
C GLY A 124 58.86 -36.11 -14.64
N LEU A 125 58.56 -34.90 -15.14
CA LEU A 125 59.43 -34.15 -16.05
C LEU A 125 60.62 -33.51 -15.33
N ASP A 126 60.42 -33.00 -14.11
CA ASP A 126 61.49 -32.44 -13.27
C ASP A 126 62.45 -33.54 -12.77
N GLY A 127 61.97 -34.77 -12.59
CA GLY A 127 62.80 -35.96 -12.30
C GLY A 127 63.59 -36.48 -13.51
N LEU A 128 63.24 -36.06 -14.73
CA LEU A 128 63.96 -36.34 -15.98
C LEU A 128 64.98 -35.25 -16.33
N ARG A 129 65.26 -34.35 -15.39
CA ARG A 129 66.35 -33.38 -15.50
C ARG A 129 67.70 -34.15 -15.48
N PRO A 130 68.50 -34.08 -16.55
CA PRO A 130 69.52 -35.09 -16.80
C PRO A 130 70.78 -34.89 -15.94
N GLU A 131 71.02 -35.80 -15.01
CA GLU A 131 72.37 -36.31 -14.74
C GLU A 131 72.61 -37.54 -15.64
N GLY A 132 73.23 -37.31 -16.80
CA GLY A 132 73.86 -38.38 -17.59
C GLY A 132 72.99 -39.10 -18.63
N PHE A 133 73.39 -38.94 -19.90
CA PHE A 133 73.21 -39.82 -21.08
C PHE A 133 72.59 -41.21 -20.79
N SER A 134 71.53 -41.67 -21.47
CA SER A 134 71.60 -42.21 -22.83
C SER A 134 70.20 -42.59 -23.37
N ASP A 135 69.33 -41.64 -23.75
CA ASP A 135 68.34 -41.84 -24.85
C ASP A 135 67.66 -40.50 -25.21
N SER A 136 68.35 -39.65 -25.97
CA SER A 136 67.85 -38.30 -26.26
C SER A 136 66.55 -38.28 -27.08
N ARG A 137 66.24 -39.38 -27.79
CA ARG A 137 65.09 -39.46 -28.69
C ARG A 137 63.80 -39.74 -27.95
N GLU A 138 63.79 -40.70 -27.03
CA GLU A 138 62.63 -40.96 -26.16
C GLU A 138 62.32 -39.76 -25.25
N LEU A 139 63.35 -39.08 -24.77
CA LEU A 139 63.17 -37.88 -23.95
C LEU A 139 62.53 -36.74 -24.76
N GLN A 140 63.01 -36.53 -25.99
CA GLN A 140 62.46 -35.53 -26.91
C GLN A 140 61.01 -35.85 -27.28
N GLU A 141 60.67 -37.11 -27.56
CA GLU A 141 59.30 -37.54 -27.83
C GLU A 141 58.38 -37.34 -26.61
N LYS A 142 58.85 -37.64 -25.40
CA LYS A 142 58.09 -37.36 -24.16
C LYS A 142 57.86 -35.87 -23.93
N PHE A 143 58.83 -35.01 -24.23
CA PHE A 143 58.65 -33.57 -24.17
C PHE A 143 57.64 -33.08 -25.21
N GLN A 144 57.72 -33.60 -26.44
CA GLN A 144 56.83 -33.21 -27.53
C GLN A 144 55.38 -33.62 -27.24
N LEU A 145 55.17 -34.83 -26.74
CA LEU A 145 53.86 -35.33 -26.32
C LEU A 145 53.33 -34.61 -25.07
N GLY A 146 54.24 -34.15 -24.19
CA GLY A 146 53.93 -33.26 -23.07
C GLY A 146 53.43 -31.88 -23.54
N PHE A 147 54.08 -31.30 -24.55
CA PHE A 147 53.67 -30.01 -25.12
C PHE A 147 52.30 -30.09 -25.81
N GLU A 148 52.04 -31.14 -26.61
CA GLU A 148 50.72 -31.36 -27.22
C GLU A 148 49.62 -31.53 -26.15
N LYS A 149 49.93 -32.20 -25.04
CA LYS A 149 48.99 -32.36 -23.94
C LYS A 149 48.74 -31.06 -23.17
N VAL A 150 49.74 -30.20 -23.04
CA VAL A 150 49.56 -28.86 -22.46
C VAL A 150 48.72 -27.99 -23.40
N GLU A 151 48.93 -28.07 -24.71
CA GLU A 151 48.17 -27.31 -25.71
C GLU A 151 46.68 -27.70 -25.70
N THR A 152 46.38 -28.99 -25.73
CA THR A 152 44.99 -29.50 -25.60
C THR A 152 44.32 -29.06 -24.30
N LEU A 153 45.00 -29.16 -23.15
CA LEU A 153 44.45 -28.67 -21.88
C LEU A 153 44.23 -27.15 -21.88
N GLN A 154 45.10 -26.40 -22.57
CA GLN A 154 44.96 -24.96 -22.70
C GLN A 154 43.77 -24.57 -23.59
N GLU A 155 43.45 -25.40 -24.57
CA GLU A 155 42.28 -25.25 -25.44
C GLU A 155 40.98 -25.60 -24.71
N GLU A 156 40.93 -26.71 -23.97
CA GLU A 156 39.81 -27.06 -23.09
C GLU A 156 39.53 -25.96 -22.05
N LEU A 157 40.58 -25.33 -21.51
CA LEU A 157 40.45 -24.23 -20.54
C LEU A 157 39.87 -22.97 -21.19
N LYS A 158 40.20 -22.69 -22.46
CA LYS A 158 39.57 -21.60 -23.22
C LYS A 158 38.09 -21.91 -23.48
N GLU A 159 37.76 -23.15 -23.84
CA GLU A 159 36.38 -23.58 -24.08
C GLU A 159 35.53 -23.46 -22.81
N THR A 160 36.01 -23.97 -21.67
CA THR A 160 35.28 -23.81 -20.39
C THR A 160 35.11 -22.36 -19.96
N ARG A 161 36.07 -21.48 -20.26
CA ARG A 161 35.91 -20.04 -20.01
C ARG A 161 34.83 -19.42 -20.90
N ALA A 162 34.72 -19.86 -22.16
CA ALA A 162 33.66 -19.41 -23.06
C ALA A 162 32.28 -19.89 -22.59
N GLU A 163 32.17 -21.15 -22.17
CA GLU A 163 30.92 -21.71 -21.62
C GLU A 163 30.48 -20.99 -20.35
N LYS A 164 31.41 -20.67 -19.44
CA LYS A 164 31.14 -19.87 -18.24
C LYS A 164 30.54 -18.51 -18.60
N LEU A 165 31.12 -17.82 -19.57
CA LEU A 165 30.67 -16.50 -20.01
C LEU A 165 29.26 -16.58 -20.62
N ALA A 166 28.98 -17.60 -21.43
CA ALA A 166 27.65 -17.85 -21.98
C ALA A 166 26.60 -18.16 -20.89
N ALA A 167 26.99 -18.85 -19.81
CA ALA A 167 26.12 -19.10 -18.67
C ALA A 167 25.82 -17.81 -17.88
N GLU A 168 26.82 -16.94 -17.67
CA GLU A 168 26.66 -15.64 -17.03
C GLU A 168 25.73 -14.72 -17.84
N GLU A 169 25.84 -14.70 -19.17
CA GLU A 169 24.94 -13.95 -20.05
C GLU A 169 23.49 -14.43 -19.96
N ARG A 170 23.26 -15.75 -19.89
CA ARG A 170 21.91 -16.30 -19.68
C ARG A 170 21.34 -15.92 -18.32
N LEU A 171 22.17 -15.88 -17.28
CA LEU A 171 21.78 -15.47 -15.94
C LEU A 171 21.38 -13.99 -15.91
N ALA A 172 22.18 -13.13 -16.54
CA ALA A 172 21.86 -11.71 -16.69
C ALA A 172 20.56 -11.47 -17.48
N ALA A 173 20.32 -12.26 -18.54
CA ALA A 173 19.06 -12.19 -19.30
C ALA A 173 17.84 -12.60 -18.45
N LEU A 174 17.98 -13.62 -17.61
CA LEU A 174 16.92 -14.03 -16.68
C LEU A 174 16.66 -12.98 -15.60
N GLU A 175 17.70 -12.39 -15.02
CA GLU A 175 17.58 -11.29 -14.06
C GLU A 175 16.86 -10.08 -14.68
N SER A 176 17.21 -9.71 -15.91
CA SER A 176 16.53 -8.65 -16.65
C SER A 176 15.05 -8.98 -16.89
N ARG A 177 14.71 -10.24 -17.20
CA ARG A 177 13.33 -10.67 -17.40
C ARG A 177 12.53 -10.64 -16.09
N MET A 178 13.18 -10.97 -14.97
CA MET A 178 12.57 -10.88 -13.64
C MET A 178 12.31 -9.43 -13.24
N MET A 179 13.25 -8.51 -13.51
CA MET A 179 13.08 -7.06 -13.32
C MET A 179 11.91 -6.50 -14.16
N THR A 180 11.70 -6.98 -15.39
CA THR A 180 10.53 -6.57 -16.18
C THR A 180 9.21 -7.10 -15.62
N ILE A 181 9.18 -8.32 -15.08
CA ILE A 181 7.96 -8.88 -14.48
C ILE A 181 7.64 -8.16 -13.15
N THR A 182 8.65 -7.92 -12.31
CA THR A 182 8.49 -7.16 -11.07
C THR A 182 8.16 -5.69 -11.32
N GLY A 183 8.76 -5.06 -12.35
CA GLY A 183 8.40 -3.71 -12.78
C GLY A 183 6.99 -3.61 -13.38
N ALA A 184 6.51 -4.65 -14.06
CA ALA A 184 5.10 -4.73 -14.48
C ALA A 184 4.16 -4.82 -13.27
N HIS A 185 4.60 -5.52 -12.22
CA HIS A 185 3.87 -5.66 -10.96
C HIS A 185 3.89 -4.38 -10.09
N GLU A 186 4.86 -3.47 -10.25
CA GLU A 186 4.88 -2.16 -9.57
C GLU A 186 3.96 -1.12 -10.24
N ASN A 187 3.58 -1.31 -11.51
CA ASN A 187 2.65 -0.42 -12.23
C ASN A 187 1.16 -0.79 -12.04
N GLY A 188 0.85 -1.97 -11.47
CA GLY A 188 -0.51 -2.45 -11.17
C GLY A 188 -1.16 -2.01 -9.83
N PRO A 189 -0.45 -1.93 -8.68
CA PRO A 189 -1.09 -1.80 -7.36
C PRO A 189 -1.70 -0.42 -7.10
N GLY A 190 -1.36 0.57 -7.92
CA GLY A 190 -1.97 1.90 -7.84
C GLY A 190 -3.47 1.91 -8.19
N ASN A 191 -3.98 0.90 -8.89
CA ASN A 191 -5.40 0.79 -9.21
C ASN A 191 -6.20 0.13 -8.09
N ASP A 192 -5.61 -0.85 -7.40
CA ASP A 192 -6.28 -1.59 -6.33
C ASP A 192 -6.44 -0.74 -5.06
N ASP A 193 -5.40 0.01 -4.68
CA ASP A 193 -5.47 0.97 -3.57
C ASP A 193 -6.44 2.12 -3.85
N ARG A 194 -6.60 2.49 -5.13
CA ARG A 194 -7.51 3.55 -5.56
C ARG A 194 -8.96 3.06 -5.55
N ARG A 195 -9.21 1.82 -6.00
CA ARG A 195 -10.52 1.15 -5.92
C ARG A 195 -10.93 0.89 -4.48
N LEU A 196 -10.00 0.47 -3.62
CA LEU A 196 -10.26 0.27 -2.19
C LEU A 196 -10.61 1.60 -1.49
N LYS A 197 -9.90 2.70 -1.81
CA LYS A 197 -10.26 4.04 -1.33
C LYS A 197 -11.61 4.52 -1.85
N GLU A 198 -11.95 4.21 -3.10
CA GLU A 198 -13.24 4.59 -3.68
C GLU A 198 -14.40 3.82 -3.02
N LEU A 199 -14.21 2.53 -2.73
CA LEU A 199 -15.17 1.72 -1.97
C LEU A 199 -15.34 2.22 -0.53
N LEU A 200 -14.24 2.54 0.16
CA LEU A 200 -14.29 3.09 1.52
C LEU A 200 -14.97 4.46 1.56
N SER A 201 -14.72 5.31 0.56
CA SER A 201 -15.39 6.63 0.49
C SER A 201 -16.88 6.48 0.22
N ARG A 202 -17.29 5.56 -0.67
CA ARG A 202 -18.71 5.27 -0.93
C ARG A 202 -19.41 4.67 0.31
N TYR A 203 -18.68 3.90 1.11
CA TYR A 203 -19.21 3.35 2.37
C TYR A 203 -19.40 4.44 3.43
N ASP A 204 -18.45 5.37 3.56
CA ASP A 204 -18.58 6.52 4.46
C ASP A 204 -19.74 7.45 4.07
N ASP A 205 -19.97 7.66 2.77
CA ASP A 205 -21.13 8.42 2.25
C ASP A 205 -22.46 7.71 2.56
N LEU A 206 -22.49 6.39 2.47
CA LEU A 206 -23.65 5.55 2.81
C LEU A 206 -23.95 5.54 4.32
N ILE A 207 -22.92 5.51 5.16
CA ILE A 207 -23.06 5.64 6.61
C ILE A 207 -23.51 7.06 6.99
N GLY A 208 -23.00 8.09 6.31
CA GLY A 208 -23.42 9.48 6.51
C GLY A 208 -24.89 9.74 6.20
N LEU A 209 -25.51 8.93 5.33
CA LEU A 209 -26.95 8.95 5.06
C LEU A 209 -27.78 8.20 6.11
N LEU A 210 -27.16 7.30 6.86
CA LEU A 210 -27.77 6.54 7.95
C LEU A 210 -27.60 7.22 9.32
N ASP A 211 -26.76 8.25 9.42
CA ASP A 211 -26.60 9.03 10.65
C ASP A 211 -27.77 10.01 10.79
N PRO A 212 -28.67 9.84 11.78
CA PRO A 212 -29.79 10.74 11.98
C PRO A 212 -29.25 12.11 12.42
N GLN A 213 -29.28 13.09 11.53
CA GLN A 213 -29.06 14.48 11.93
C GLN A 213 -30.03 14.86 13.07
N PRO A 214 -29.54 15.41 14.19
CA PRO A 214 -30.39 16.08 15.14
C PRO A 214 -30.94 17.33 14.45
N LEU A 215 -32.22 17.32 14.11
CA LEU A 215 -32.95 18.52 13.72
C LEU A 215 -32.92 19.49 14.91
N GLU A 216 -32.06 20.51 14.83
CA GLU A 216 -32.16 21.68 15.70
C GLU A 216 -33.47 22.42 15.39
N PRO A 217 -34.38 22.59 16.38
CA PRO A 217 -35.59 23.35 16.17
C PRO A 217 -35.26 24.85 16.19
N LYS A 218 -35.52 25.54 15.07
CA LYS A 218 -35.61 27.00 15.04
C LYS A 218 -36.71 27.46 15.99
N SER A 219 -36.30 28.14 17.06
CA SER A 219 -37.13 28.89 17.99
C SER A 219 -37.85 30.04 17.28
N GLN A 220 -39.19 30.06 17.32
CA GLN A 220 -40.01 31.27 17.42
C GLN A 220 -41.30 30.99 18.25
N ASN A 221 -41.28 31.52 19.47
CA ASN A 221 -42.37 32.00 20.32
C ASN A 221 -43.83 31.61 20.00
N SER A 222 -44.50 30.92 20.93
CA SER A 222 -45.40 31.47 21.98
C SER A 222 -46.51 30.47 22.37
N SER A 223 -46.51 30.10 23.65
CA SER A 223 -47.56 29.32 24.37
C SER A 223 -48.81 30.21 24.64
N PRO A 224 -49.92 29.74 25.29
CA PRO A 224 -50.11 28.46 26.00
C PRO A 224 -51.49 27.79 25.86
N SER A 225 -51.59 26.50 26.22
CA SER A 225 -52.52 26.01 27.28
C SER A 225 -52.59 24.49 27.37
N GLN A 226 -52.26 24.04 28.58
CA GLN A 226 -52.96 23.05 29.41
C GLN A 226 -53.52 21.73 28.85
N ASP A 227 -53.05 20.68 29.53
CA ASP A 227 -53.80 19.59 30.18
C ASP A 227 -53.67 18.16 29.63
N ASN A 228 -53.11 17.33 30.54
CA ASN A 228 -53.47 15.95 30.86
C ASN A 228 -53.40 14.87 29.77
N ALA A 229 -52.48 13.92 29.94
CA ALA A 229 -52.83 12.60 30.48
C ALA A 229 -51.60 11.70 30.63
N LYS A 230 -51.48 11.10 31.83
CA LYS A 230 -50.70 9.89 32.11
C LYS A 230 -51.28 8.72 31.31
N ILE A 231 -50.48 7.98 30.55
CA ILE A 231 -50.61 6.52 30.41
C ILE A 231 -49.20 5.91 30.37
N SER A 232 -48.86 5.19 31.43
CA SER A 232 -47.77 4.23 31.46
C SER A 232 -48.15 3.00 30.62
N HIS A 233 -47.33 2.61 29.67
CA HIS A 233 -47.23 1.20 29.28
C HIS A 233 -45.80 0.83 28.86
N SER A 234 -45.16 0.12 29.76
CA SER A 234 -43.97 -0.69 29.59
C SER A 234 -44.17 -1.74 28.48
N GLN A 235 -43.24 -1.84 27.54
CA GLN A 235 -42.86 -3.12 26.94
C GLN A 235 -41.42 -3.04 26.43
N ALA A 236 -40.50 -3.42 27.33
CA ALA A 236 -39.18 -3.87 26.95
C ALA A 236 -39.32 -5.20 26.20
N ARG A 237 -39.00 -5.22 24.91
CA ARG A 237 -38.69 -6.48 24.21
C ARG A 237 -37.20 -6.69 24.29
N GLY A 238 -36.84 -7.72 25.04
CA GLY A 238 -35.48 -8.22 25.16
C GLY A 238 -34.97 -8.73 23.82
N PHE A 239 -33.73 -8.34 23.52
CA PHE A 239 -32.87 -9.03 22.58
C PHE A 239 -32.24 -10.24 23.32
N PRO A 240 -32.38 -11.48 22.81
CA PRO A 240 -31.60 -12.59 23.34
C PRO A 240 -30.17 -12.51 22.78
N TYR A 241 -29.21 -12.45 23.68
CA TYR A 241 -27.77 -12.56 23.43
C TYR A 241 -27.33 -14.00 23.79
N VAL A 242 -26.59 -14.62 22.88
CA VAL A 242 -25.63 -15.76 23.00
C VAL A 242 -26.18 -17.16 23.30
N ASP A 243 -25.90 -18.12 22.40
CA ASP A 243 -24.93 -19.19 22.68
C ASP A 243 -24.70 -20.09 21.46
N THR A 244 -23.53 -19.96 20.83
CA THR A 244 -22.88 -21.04 20.06
C THR A 244 -21.38 -20.80 20.04
N TYR A 245 -20.71 -21.13 21.15
CA TYR A 245 -19.31 -21.51 21.11
C TYR A 245 -19.24 -22.99 20.72
N GLN A 246 -18.78 -23.25 19.50
CA GLN A 246 -18.36 -24.57 19.08
C GLN A 246 -16.83 -24.59 19.19
N GLU A 247 -16.33 -25.12 20.30
CA GLU A 247 -14.93 -25.51 20.46
C GLU A 247 -14.65 -26.70 19.54
N GLU A 248 -13.75 -26.51 18.56
CA GLU A 248 -13.04 -27.64 17.94
C GLU A 248 -11.61 -27.74 18.51
N PRO A 249 -11.12 -28.97 18.72
CA PRO A 249 -9.84 -29.23 19.37
C PRO A 249 -8.68 -29.09 18.38
N LEU A 250 -7.65 -28.34 18.77
CA LEU A 250 -6.33 -28.38 18.12
C LEU A 250 -5.39 -29.22 18.98
N GLU A 251 -5.34 -30.52 18.69
CA GLU A 251 -4.15 -31.33 18.91
C GLU A 251 -3.25 -31.14 17.68
N ASP A 252 -2.07 -30.55 17.84
CA ASP A 252 -0.84 -31.36 17.78
C ASP A 252 0.42 -30.53 18.05
N SER A 253 1.24 -31.14 18.89
CA SER A 253 2.51 -30.66 19.39
C SER A 253 3.58 -30.81 18.30
N ILE A 254 4.31 -29.73 18.00
CA ILE A 254 5.66 -29.84 17.44
C ILE A 254 6.62 -29.11 18.36
N VAL A 255 7.20 -29.91 19.27
CA VAL A 255 8.42 -29.62 20.01
C VAL A 255 9.56 -29.59 19.01
N LEU A 256 10.13 -28.42 18.74
CA LEU A 256 11.43 -28.29 18.08
C LEU A 256 12.47 -27.88 19.12
N SER A 257 13.23 -28.90 19.50
CA SER A 257 14.38 -28.87 20.39
C SER A 257 15.38 -27.79 19.98
N SER A 258 15.71 -26.92 20.94
CA SER A 258 16.90 -26.08 20.91
C SER A 258 18.12 -26.97 21.02
N VAL A 259 18.99 -26.95 20.01
CA VAL A 259 20.33 -27.54 20.07
C VAL A 259 21.33 -26.39 20.23
N GLU A 260 22.20 -26.63 21.20
CA GLU A 260 23.17 -25.74 21.83
C GLU A 260 24.21 -25.16 20.85
N GLU A 261 24.61 -23.91 21.16
CA GLU A 261 25.93 -23.37 20.81
C GLU A 261 27.05 -24.29 21.31
N PRO A 262 28.23 -24.20 20.67
CA PRO A 262 29.36 -23.87 21.52
C PRO A 262 30.21 -22.71 20.98
N ASP A 263 30.58 -21.86 21.92
CA ASP A 263 31.74 -20.97 21.92
C ASP A 263 33.03 -21.68 21.48
N GLN A 264 33.88 -20.99 20.71
CA GLN A 264 35.32 -20.86 21.00
C GLN A 264 36.04 -19.90 20.03
N ASP A 265 36.34 -18.71 20.57
CA ASP A 265 37.63 -18.03 20.66
C ASP A 265 38.66 -17.97 19.50
N TYR A 266 39.10 -16.71 19.29
CA TYR A 266 40.49 -16.23 19.07
C TYR A 266 41.03 -15.98 17.63
N TYR A 267 41.33 -14.69 17.41
CA TYR A 267 41.96 -13.94 16.29
C TYR A 267 43.47 -14.24 16.07
N PRO A 268 44.23 -13.49 15.21
CA PRO A 268 43.99 -12.87 13.88
C PRO A 268 45.16 -13.13 12.87
N VAL A 269 44.98 -12.88 11.56
CA VAL A 269 46.13 -12.68 10.64
C VAL A 269 45.96 -11.43 9.77
N ARG A 270 47.07 -10.68 9.70
CA ARG A 270 47.25 -9.34 9.16
C ARG A 270 47.27 -9.27 7.63
N ARG A 271 46.72 -8.16 7.15
CA ARG A 271 47.05 -7.37 5.93
C ARG A 271 48.26 -7.83 5.11
N THR A 272 48.06 -7.91 3.80
CA THR A 272 48.93 -7.19 2.84
C THR A 272 48.11 -6.60 1.70
N ARG A 273 48.31 -5.29 1.50
CA ARG A 273 47.92 -4.53 0.32
C ARG A 273 48.74 -5.03 -0.88
N ARG A 274 48.10 -5.36 -2.00
CA ARG A 274 48.68 -5.05 -3.32
C ARG A 274 47.62 -4.46 -4.23
N ARG A 275 47.90 -3.19 -4.55
CA ARG A 275 47.28 -2.34 -5.53
C ARG A 275 47.81 -2.79 -6.89
N LEU A 276 46.94 -3.15 -7.82
CA LEU A 276 47.28 -3.14 -9.24
C LEU A 276 46.14 -2.44 -9.98
N GLU A 277 46.55 -1.48 -10.80
CA GLU A 277 45.71 -0.49 -11.45
C GLU A 277 44.84 -1.12 -12.54
N GLU A 278 43.56 -0.77 -12.55
CA GLU A 278 42.60 -1.12 -13.58
C GLU A 278 42.55 0.04 -14.60
N PRO A 279 42.75 -0.21 -15.91
CA PRO A 279 42.73 0.84 -16.91
C PRO A 279 41.30 1.33 -17.17
N ARG A 280 41.11 2.64 -17.01
CA ARG A 280 39.90 3.39 -17.34
C ARG A 280 39.55 3.26 -18.83
N SER A 281 38.55 2.44 -19.15
CA SER A 281 37.82 2.55 -20.41
C SER A 281 36.66 3.55 -20.27
N ARG A 282 36.87 4.68 -20.93
CA ARG A 282 35.99 5.83 -21.13
C ARG A 282 34.69 5.40 -21.82
N ARG A 283 33.58 5.27 -21.07
CA ARG A 283 32.23 5.20 -21.65
C ARG A 283 31.69 6.62 -21.84
N GLN A 284 31.43 6.98 -23.09
CA GLN A 284 30.59 8.12 -23.45
C GLN A 284 29.14 7.87 -22.99
N PRO A 285 28.39 8.91 -22.57
CA PRO A 285 26.98 8.78 -22.21
C PRO A 285 26.11 8.85 -23.47
N THR A 286 25.32 7.81 -23.71
CA THR A 286 24.19 7.83 -24.65
C THR A 286 23.03 8.60 -24.01
N PRO A 287 22.37 9.55 -24.71
CA PRO A 287 21.25 10.28 -24.16
C PRO A 287 19.99 9.39 -24.18
N GLY A 288 19.52 8.98 -22.99
CA GLY A 288 18.23 8.33 -22.84
C GLY A 288 17.07 9.33 -23.03
N PRO A 289 15.90 8.86 -23.48
CA PRO A 289 14.75 9.71 -23.73
C PRO A 289 14.26 10.33 -22.41
N ALA A 290 13.87 11.60 -22.49
CA ALA A 290 13.32 12.38 -21.40
C ALA A 290 12.14 11.64 -20.75
N SER A 291 12.36 11.06 -19.57
CA SER A 291 11.30 10.58 -18.71
C SER A 291 10.93 11.71 -17.74
N ALA A 292 9.96 12.51 -18.15
CA ALA A 292 9.19 13.32 -17.22
C ALA A 292 8.34 12.38 -16.35
N ASN A 293 8.29 12.65 -15.04
CA ASN A 293 7.30 12.15 -14.06
C ASN A 293 7.67 10.96 -13.12
N HIS A 294 8.95 10.68 -12.82
CA HIS A 294 9.32 9.70 -11.77
C HIS A 294 9.51 10.29 -10.35
N SER A 295 9.29 11.58 -10.11
CA SER A 295 9.60 12.23 -8.82
C SER A 295 8.53 12.04 -7.72
N ASP A 296 7.26 11.88 -8.09
CA ASP A 296 6.16 11.95 -7.13
C ASP A 296 5.90 10.63 -6.38
N PHE A 297 6.36 9.51 -6.93
CA PHE A 297 6.12 8.17 -6.36
C PHE A 297 7.00 7.84 -5.14
N ASP A 298 8.17 8.49 -4.98
CA ASP A 298 9.12 8.16 -3.91
C ASP A 298 8.78 8.83 -2.56
N ILE A 299 8.29 10.08 -2.58
CA ILE A 299 8.09 10.88 -1.35
C ILE A 299 6.90 10.38 -0.53
N ARG A 300 5.78 10.01 -1.18
CA ARG A 300 4.56 9.53 -0.50
C ARG A 300 4.80 8.20 0.20
N SER A 301 5.49 7.28 -0.47
CA SER A 301 5.90 5.99 0.09
C SER A 301 6.84 6.18 1.28
N LEU A 302 7.83 7.07 1.14
CA LEU A 302 8.73 7.44 2.23
C LEU A 302 7.99 8.02 3.44
N TYR A 303 6.97 8.87 3.20
CA TYR A 303 6.14 9.43 4.26
C TYR A 303 5.38 8.35 5.03
N LEU A 304 4.80 7.35 4.35
CA LEU A 304 4.07 6.26 5.01
C LEU A 304 4.98 5.48 5.96
N VAL A 305 6.19 5.11 5.51
CA VAL A 305 7.18 4.42 6.35
C VAL A 305 7.54 5.24 7.59
N PHE A 306 7.79 6.54 7.43
CA PHE A 306 8.12 7.41 8.56
C PHE A 306 6.91 7.69 9.47
N ARG A 307 5.69 7.72 8.93
CA ARG A 307 4.47 7.84 9.73
C ARG A 307 4.28 6.62 10.63
N GLU A 308 4.44 5.42 10.09
CA GLU A 308 4.37 4.18 10.87
C GLU A 308 5.47 4.14 11.93
N LYS A 309 6.72 4.45 11.54
CA LYS A 309 7.86 4.48 12.46
C LYS A 309 7.66 5.44 13.62
N TYR A 310 7.07 6.62 13.37
CA TYR A 310 6.76 7.58 14.43
C TYR A 310 5.66 7.06 15.37
N LYS A 311 4.67 6.33 14.84
CA LYS A 311 3.57 5.75 15.64
C LYS A 311 4.07 4.59 16.52
N THR A 312 4.94 3.74 15.98
CA THR A 312 5.48 2.58 16.72
C THR A 312 6.56 2.98 17.71
N TYR A 313 7.42 3.94 17.36
CA TYR A 313 8.54 4.39 18.18
C TYR A 313 8.67 5.92 18.17
N PRO A 314 7.92 6.62 19.04
CA PRO A 314 7.97 8.08 19.11
C PRO A 314 9.38 8.57 19.41
N PRO A 315 9.97 9.44 18.56
CA PRO A 315 11.32 9.93 18.75
C PRO A 315 11.38 10.88 19.96
N ARG A 316 12.52 10.90 20.65
CA ARG A 316 12.77 11.89 21.73
C ARG A 316 12.87 13.33 21.22
N SER A 317 13.10 13.52 19.91
CA SER A 317 13.22 14.83 19.28
C SER A 317 12.59 14.80 17.88
N ASP A 318 11.50 15.54 17.72
CA ASP A 318 10.83 15.73 16.45
C ASP A 318 11.76 16.33 15.40
N THR A 319 12.57 17.30 15.79
CA THR A 319 13.56 17.92 14.89
C THR A 319 14.55 16.89 14.33
N ALA A 320 15.06 15.98 15.17
CA ALA A 320 15.97 14.93 14.70
C ALA A 320 15.27 13.96 13.74
N PHE A 321 14.01 13.62 14.04
CA PHE A 321 13.20 12.74 13.21
C PHE A 321 12.86 13.36 11.85
N ILE A 322 12.50 14.64 11.81
CA ILE A 322 12.28 15.39 10.58
C ILE A 322 13.55 15.40 9.71
N TRP A 323 14.72 15.59 10.32
CA TRP A 323 15.98 15.49 9.59
C TRP A 323 16.25 14.08 9.06
N GLN A 324 15.88 13.02 9.79
CA GLN A 324 15.99 11.64 9.26
C GLN A 324 15.09 11.45 8.03
N PHE A 325 13.88 11.99 8.06
CA PHE A 325 12.99 11.96 6.90
C PHE A 325 13.60 12.69 5.70
N LEU A 326 14.02 13.96 5.88
CA LEU A 326 14.60 14.76 4.79
C LEU A 326 15.89 14.18 4.21
N ASN A 327 16.69 13.50 5.03
CA ASN A 327 17.93 12.83 4.59
C ASN A 327 17.66 11.49 3.86
N SER A 328 16.48 10.90 4.02
CA SER A 328 16.11 9.65 3.36
C SER A 328 15.62 9.87 1.92
N ILE A 329 15.33 11.12 1.54
CA ILE A 329 14.97 11.49 0.17
C ILE A 329 16.22 11.36 -0.71
N LYS A 330 16.19 10.42 -1.66
CA LYS A 330 17.33 10.11 -2.54
C LYS A 330 17.60 11.21 -3.56
N ASP A 331 16.55 11.82 -4.10
CA ASP A 331 16.67 12.89 -5.08
C ASP A 331 17.03 14.24 -4.39
N PRO A 332 18.21 14.81 -4.68
CA PRO A 332 18.64 16.07 -4.09
C PRO A 332 17.80 17.28 -4.54
N VAL A 333 17.21 17.25 -5.74
CA VAL A 333 16.36 18.33 -6.26
C VAL A 333 15.04 18.36 -5.50
N ILE A 334 14.41 17.20 -5.34
CA ILE A 334 13.19 17.05 -4.54
C ILE A 334 13.43 17.40 -3.08
N SER A 335 14.52 16.89 -2.49
CA SER A 335 14.88 17.20 -1.10
C SER A 335 15.03 18.71 -0.90
N LYS A 336 15.63 19.41 -1.87
CA LYS A 336 15.75 20.86 -1.85
C LYS A 336 14.38 21.55 -1.99
N HIS A 337 13.55 21.15 -2.96
CA HIS A 337 12.20 21.70 -3.18
C HIS A 337 11.34 21.61 -1.93
N ILE A 338 11.35 20.45 -1.27
CA ILE A 338 10.61 20.23 -0.02
C ILE A 338 11.15 21.12 1.09
N GLN A 339 12.48 21.16 1.28
CA GLN A 339 13.09 22.04 2.30
C GLN A 339 12.71 23.51 2.08
N GLU A 340 12.80 24.01 0.84
CA GLU A 340 12.46 25.40 0.52
C GLU A 340 10.96 25.69 0.68
N SER A 341 10.10 24.75 0.31
CA SER A 341 8.64 24.86 0.45
C SER A 341 8.21 24.87 1.91
N ILE A 342 8.82 24.04 2.76
CA ILE A 342 8.55 24.06 4.21
C ILE A 342 8.97 25.40 4.82
N ALA A 343 10.10 25.97 4.39
CA ALA A 343 10.53 27.28 4.87
C ALA A 343 9.57 28.41 4.48
N VAL A 344 8.84 28.28 3.35
CA VAL A 344 7.79 29.24 2.97
C VAL A 344 6.55 29.04 3.85
N ALA A 345 6.14 27.79 4.06
CA ALA A 345 4.91 27.48 4.76
C ALA A 345 5.00 27.65 6.30
N LEU A 346 6.20 27.50 6.87
CA LEU A 346 6.45 27.61 8.32
C LEU A 346 7.62 28.56 8.62
N PRO A 347 7.50 29.86 8.28
CA PRO A 347 8.61 30.81 8.41
C PRO A 347 9.06 31.01 9.88
N ASP A 348 8.15 30.87 10.84
CA ASP A 348 8.45 31.02 12.28
C ASP A 348 9.24 29.84 12.86
N TYR A 349 9.19 28.69 12.19
CA TYR A 349 9.79 27.44 12.66
C TYR A 349 10.93 26.96 11.78
N VAL A 350 11.02 27.46 10.56
CA VAL A 350 12.01 27.02 9.56
C VAL A 350 12.62 28.23 8.87
N LEU A 351 13.91 28.45 9.13
CA LEU A 351 14.66 29.57 8.56
C LEU A 351 15.49 29.10 7.36
N ARG A 352 15.48 29.89 6.28
CA ARG A 352 16.36 29.63 5.13
C ARG A 352 17.81 29.96 5.50
N LYS A 353 18.72 29.00 5.34
CA LYS A 353 20.16 29.27 5.51
C LYS A 353 20.77 29.69 4.19
N HIS A 354 21.37 30.89 4.16
CA HIS A 354 22.26 31.29 3.08
C HIS A 354 23.61 30.56 3.20
N ARG A 355 23.62 29.33 2.68
CA ARG A 355 24.75 28.52 2.20
C ARG A 355 26.12 28.82 2.81
N ARG A 356 26.50 28.12 3.89
CA ARG A 356 27.91 27.87 4.25
C ARG A 356 28.04 26.48 4.87
N ARG A 357 28.74 25.56 4.20
CA ARG A 357 29.29 24.25 4.67
C ARG A 357 28.58 22.92 4.37
N THR A 358 27.27 22.81 4.22
CA THR A 358 26.62 21.49 3.95
C THR A 358 25.75 21.48 2.69
N PRO A 359 26.09 20.70 1.65
CA PRO A 359 25.38 20.73 0.36
C PRO A 359 23.97 20.14 0.41
N ARG A 360 23.56 19.49 1.51
CA ARG A 360 22.25 18.82 1.66
C ARG A 360 21.26 19.51 2.61
N LYS A 361 21.68 20.59 3.29
CA LYS A 361 20.84 21.30 4.27
C LYS A 361 20.66 22.76 3.85
N PHE A 362 19.45 23.10 3.40
CA PHE A 362 19.09 24.44 2.92
C PHE A 362 18.32 25.25 3.98
N ILE A 363 17.86 24.58 5.03
CA ILE A 363 17.04 25.17 6.10
C ILE A 363 17.60 24.88 7.49
N GLU A 364 17.23 25.72 8.45
CA GLU A 364 17.33 25.49 9.88
C GLU A 364 15.95 25.17 10.43
N ILE A 365 15.84 24.11 11.23
CA ILE A 365 14.58 23.72 11.84
C ILE A 365 14.65 24.07 13.33
N SER A 366 13.71 24.89 13.79
CA SER A 366 13.53 25.22 15.20
C SER A 366 13.15 23.98 16.02
N LYS A 367 13.57 23.95 17.29
CA LYS A 367 13.16 22.89 18.24
C LYS A 367 11.67 22.88 18.54
N ALA A 368 10.98 24.00 18.30
CA ALA A 368 9.54 24.12 18.46
C ALA A 368 8.74 23.47 17.30
N LEU A 369 9.41 23.10 16.20
CA LEU A 369 8.73 22.40 15.11
C LEU A 369 8.41 20.96 15.51
N THR A 370 7.12 20.63 15.54
CA THR A 370 6.65 19.28 15.82
C THR A 370 6.45 18.47 14.53
N TRP A 371 6.49 17.14 14.63
CA TRP A 371 6.20 16.25 13.50
C TRP A 371 4.79 16.47 12.94
N ARG A 372 3.84 16.84 13.80
CA ARG A 372 2.45 17.16 13.42
C ARG A 372 2.36 18.39 12.52
N MET A 373 3.06 19.47 12.85
CA MET A 373 3.07 20.68 12.03
C MET A 373 3.78 20.42 10.69
N PHE A 374 4.89 19.68 10.75
CA PHE A 374 5.64 19.28 9.57
C PHE A 374 4.80 18.46 8.57
N ARG A 375 4.06 17.43 9.03
CA ARG A 375 3.23 16.59 8.15
C ARG A 375 2.09 17.37 7.49
N GLU A 376 1.46 18.29 8.22
CA GLU A 376 0.30 19.05 7.72
C GLU A 376 0.72 19.96 6.56
N VAL A 377 1.96 20.44 6.61
CA VAL A 377 2.57 21.22 5.54
C VAL A 377 3.06 20.32 4.41
N LEU A 378 3.68 19.18 4.72
CA LEU A 378 4.18 18.25 3.71
C LEU A 378 3.09 17.78 2.74
N VAL A 379 1.86 17.55 3.23
CA VAL A 379 0.70 17.17 2.41
C VAL A 379 0.25 18.29 1.45
N LYS A 380 0.53 19.55 1.80
CA LYS A 380 0.13 20.74 1.02
C LYS A 380 1.18 21.18 -0.01
N ILE A 381 2.38 20.60 0.02
CA ILE A 381 3.45 20.98 -0.93
C ILE A 381 3.10 20.38 -2.30
N PRO A 382 2.91 21.21 -3.35
CA PRO A 382 2.71 20.70 -4.70
C PRO A 382 4.00 20.01 -5.19
N GLY A 383 3.83 18.98 -6.01
CA GLY A 383 4.96 18.28 -6.65
C GLY A 383 5.89 19.26 -7.39
N PRO A 384 7.19 18.93 -7.53
CA PRO A 384 8.11 19.77 -8.29
C PRO A 384 7.57 19.96 -9.72
N ALA A 385 7.46 21.22 -10.15
CA ALA A 385 6.97 21.60 -11.48
C ALA A 385 8.03 21.42 -12.56
#